data_AF-K9ZBH9-F1
#
_entry.id   AF-K9ZBH9-F1
#
_cell.length_a   1.000
_cell.length_b   1.000
_cell.length_c   1.000
_cell.angle_alpha   90.00
_cell.angle_beta   90.00
_cell.angle_gamma   90.00
#
_symmetry.space_group_name_H-M   'P 1'
#
loop_
_entity.id
_entity.type
_entity.pdbx_description
1 polymer ?
#
loop_
_entity_poly.entity_id
_entity_poly.type
_entity_poly.pdbx_seq_one_letter_code
_entity_poly.pdbx_strand_id
1 'polypeptide(L)'
;MNLQKYINSLTLGKIAVGISPALITLSTFSLPSSAQLSPSLQLPTTPNSKLLAQLQFPSAPDRGKPQRTGAGGRRGNSCIISQNDQPSLTALMPTWDNNGQTVSNNPELYVYVPQINTKSGEFVLIDEEGNEVYQTNFIPPDQPGIVKLTIPSNADLKVGKKYQWFFTIVCNSEDRSQDEYVSGSLERTTLGSLLNNYLQQVAPLKQAEIYAKNRIWHDTISNAADLRTENPDVWLQLLKSVGLEELEKEPFVDFGTPKP
;
A
#
# COMPACT_ATOMS: atom_id res chain seq x y z
N MET A 1 -45.11 25.10 5.46
CA MET A 1 -45.95 24.53 4.38
C MET A 1 -46.12 23.05 4.71
N ASN A 2 -47.28 22.71 5.27
CA ASN A 2 -47.62 21.42 5.88
C ASN A 2 -48.17 20.48 4.81
N LEU A 3 -47.67 19.25 4.73
CA LEU A 3 -48.26 18.16 3.94
C LEU A 3 -48.57 16.97 4.85
N GLN A 4 -49.48 17.20 5.80
CA GLN A 4 -50.34 16.16 6.37
C GLN A 4 -51.56 16.04 5.46
N LYS A 5 -51.69 14.92 4.73
CA LYS A 5 -52.98 14.41 4.20
C LYS A 5 -52.70 13.10 3.47
N TYR A 6 -52.85 11.97 4.16
CA TYR A 6 -53.34 10.72 3.57
C TYR A 6 -53.75 9.79 4.73
N ILE A 7 -55.02 9.83 5.10
CA ILE A 7 -55.70 8.81 5.91
C ILE A 7 -56.94 8.41 5.11
N ASN A 8 -57.20 7.09 5.11
CA ASN A 8 -58.45 6.36 4.90
C ASN A 8 -58.18 5.22 3.89
N SER A 9 -58.66 3.99 4.04
CA SER A 9 -59.28 3.20 5.10
C SER A 9 -59.55 1.86 4.40
N LEU A 10 -59.31 0.68 4.96
CA LEU A 10 -60.04 -0.55 4.55
C LEU A 10 -59.78 -1.71 5.52
N THR A 11 -60.73 -1.84 6.45
CA THR A 11 -61.44 -3.06 6.89
C THR A 11 -60.66 -4.34 7.25
N LEU A 12 -60.87 -4.75 8.51
CA LEU A 12 -60.66 -6.09 9.05
C LEU A 12 -61.45 -7.16 8.26
N GLY A 13 -60.76 -8.23 7.87
CA GLY A 13 -61.36 -9.53 7.57
C GLY A 13 -60.73 -10.59 8.47
N LYS A 14 -61.32 -10.85 9.64
CA LYS A 14 -60.99 -12.03 10.46
C LYS A 14 -61.73 -13.22 9.87
N ILE A 15 -61.00 -14.14 9.24
CA ILE A 15 -61.52 -15.45 8.86
C ILE A 15 -61.01 -16.46 9.87
N ALA A 16 -61.90 -16.88 10.77
CA ALA A 16 -61.75 -18.06 11.59
C ALA A 16 -62.24 -19.27 10.78
N VAL A 17 -61.39 -20.27 10.57
CA VAL A 17 -61.80 -21.57 10.03
C VAL A 17 -61.33 -22.66 11.00
N GLY A 18 -62.29 -23.51 11.34
CA GLY A 18 -62.28 -24.42 12.46
C GLY A 18 -61.28 -25.56 12.36
N ILE A 19 -60.84 -25.98 13.54
CA ILE A 19 -59.92 -27.07 13.78
C ILE A 19 -60.79 -28.33 13.92
N SER A 20 -60.79 -29.20 12.90
CA SER A 20 -61.33 -30.56 13.01
C SER A 20 -60.33 -31.46 13.73
N PRO A 21 -60.70 -32.16 14.81
CA PRO A 21 -59.85 -33.18 15.40
C PRO A 21 -60.07 -34.50 14.65
N ALA A 22 -59.20 -34.81 13.69
CA ALA A 22 -59.09 -36.17 13.17
C ALA A 22 -58.16 -36.97 14.09
N LEU A 23 -58.73 -37.97 14.79
CA LEU A 23 -57.96 -39.02 15.45
C LEU A 23 -57.12 -39.76 14.39
N ILE A 24 -55.80 -39.64 14.48
CA ILE A 24 -54.88 -40.52 13.76
C ILE A 24 -54.29 -41.50 14.77
N THR A 25 -54.71 -42.74 14.65
CA THR A 25 -54.20 -43.88 15.41
C THR A 25 -52.93 -44.43 14.78
N LEU A 26 -51.95 -44.70 15.66
CA LEU A 26 -50.89 -45.73 15.59
C LEU A 26 -49.96 -45.79 14.36
N SER A 27 -48.67 -45.63 14.63
CA SER A 27 -47.72 -46.77 14.62
C SER A 27 -46.36 -46.31 15.14
N THR A 28 -45.91 -46.89 16.25
CA THR A 28 -44.54 -46.72 16.73
C THR A 28 -43.62 -47.57 15.85
N PHE A 29 -43.07 -46.97 14.80
CA PHE A 29 -41.92 -47.55 14.11
C PHE A 29 -40.69 -47.35 14.99
N SER A 30 -40.25 -48.42 15.65
CA SER A 30 -38.94 -48.48 16.27
C SER A 30 -37.90 -48.52 15.16
N LEU A 31 -37.23 -47.39 14.91
CA LEU A 31 -36.05 -47.37 14.05
C LEU A 31 -34.93 -48.18 14.72
N PRO A 32 -34.26 -49.11 14.02
CA PRO A 32 -33.01 -49.65 14.51
C PRO A 32 -32.01 -48.49 14.60
N SER A 33 -31.60 -48.17 15.81
CA SER A 33 -30.53 -47.20 16.07
C SER A 33 -29.21 -47.81 15.62
N SER A 34 -28.94 -47.71 14.33
CA SER A 34 -27.59 -47.88 13.79
C SER A 34 -26.74 -46.74 14.34
N ALA A 35 -25.99 -46.99 15.40
CA ALA A 35 -24.93 -46.10 15.83
C ALA A 35 -23.85 -46.09 14.73
N GLN A 36 -24.05 -45.27 13.70
CA GLN A 36 -22.98 -44.96 12.75
C GLN A 36 -21.99 -44.10 13.51
N LEU A 37 -20.82 -44.68 13.81
CA LEU A 37 -19.63 -43.94 14.15
C LEU A 37 -19.42 -42.93 13.01
N SER A 38 -19.75 -41.67 13.26
CA SER A 38 -19.39 -40.60 12.35
C SER A 38 -17.87 -40.69 12.21
N PRO A 39 -17.31 -40.75 11.00
CA PRO A 39 -15.87 -40.53 10.87
C PRO A 39 -15.65 -39.13 11.40
N SER A 40 -15.04 -39.01 12.57
CA SER A 40 -14.52 -37.74 13.03
C SER A 40 -13.63 -37.25 11.89
N LEU A 41 -14.07 -36.20 11.19
CA LEU A 41 -13.23 -35.43 10.30
C LEU A 41 -12.13 -34.86 11.19
N GLN A 42 -11.08 -35.66 11.40
CA GLN A 42 -9.80 -35.13 11.80
C GLN A 42 -9.40 -34.25 10.64
N LEU A 43 -9.60 -32.93 10.80
CA LEU A 43 -8.85 -31.98 10.00
C LEU A 43 -7.39 -32.44 10.10
N PRO A 44 -6.67 -32.56 8.99
CA PRO A 44 -5.24 -32.76 9.06
C PRO A 44 -4.67 -31.60 9.86
N THR A 45 -4.35 -31.84 11.13
CA THR A 45 -3.51 -30.96 11.93
C THR A 45 -2.09 -31.16 11.41
N THR A 46 -1.83 -30.63 10.22
CA THR A 46 -0.45 -30.37 9.82
C THR A 46 0.05 -29.18 10.64
N PRO A 47 1.11 -29.37 11.44
CA PRO A 47 1.73 -28.27 12.17
C PRO A 47 2.36 -27.32 11.15
N ASN A 48 2.02 -26.03 11.24
CA ASN A 48 2.74 -24.91 10.65
C ASN A 48 3.36 -25.15 9.24
N SER A 49 2.52 -25.23 8.21
CA SER A 49 2.93 -24.51 7.00
C SER A 49 2.68 -23.04 7.29
N LYS A 50 3.75 -22.30 7.63
CA LYS A 50 3.84 -20.92 7.11
C LYS A 50 3.68 -21.10 5.60
N LEU A 51 2.45 -21.03 5.10
CA LEU A 51 2.22 -20.73 3.70
C LEU A 51 2.87 -19.36 3.56
N LEU A 52 4.12 -19.34 3.12
CA LEU A 52 4.90 -18.13 2.94
C LEU A 52 4.11 -17.31 1.94
N ALA A 53 3.28 -16.40 2.44
CA ALA A 53 2.61 -15.42 1.63
C ALA A 53 3.74 -14.61 0.99
N GLN A 54 4.03 -14.91 -0.28
CA GLN A 54 5.07 -14.25 -1.04
C GLN A 54 4.50 -12.93 -1.54
N LEU A 55 4.73 -11.85 -0.79
CA LEU A 55 4.36 -10.52 -1.27
C LEU A 55 5.29 -10.16 -2.43
N GLN A 56 4.76 -10.24 -3.65
CA GLN A 56 5.47 -9.90 -4.88
C GLN A 56 4.69 -8.84 -5.63
N PHE A 57 5.39 -7.82 -6.12
CA PHE A 57 4.80 -6.83 -7.00
C PHE A 57 4.94 -7.28 -8.46
N PRO A 58 3.87 -7.24 -9.27
CA PRO A 58 3.91 -7.72 -10.64
C PRO A 58 4.79 -6.80 -11.49
N SER A 59 5.74 -7.39 -12.23
CA SER A 59 6.56 -6.66 -13.21
C SER A 59 5.69 -5.90 -14.22
N ALA A 60 6.23 -4.82 -14.79
CA ALA A 60 5.58 -4.15 -15.91
C ALA A 60 5.38 -5.14 -17.08
N PRO A 61 4.33 -4.95 -17.89
CA PRO A 61 4.25 -5.58 -19.21
C PRO A 61 5.54 -5.29 -19.97
N ASP A 62 6.07 -6.27 -20.72
CA ASP A 62 7.32 -6.11 -21.47
C ASP A 62 7.20 -4.93 -22.46
N ARG A 63 7.77 -3.79 -22.08
CA ARG A 63 7.81 -2.55 -22.88
C ARG A 63 9.22 -2.26 -23.39
N GLY A 64 10.10 -3.26 -23.40
CA GLY A 64 11.53 -3.06 -23.62
C GLY A 64 12.24 -2.57 -22.35
N LYS A 65 13.58 -2.64 -22.36
CA LYS A 65 14.38 -2.41 -21.16
C LYS A 65 14.09 -1.04 -20.52
N PRO A 66 13.95 -0.98 -19.19
CA PRO A 66 14.00 0.27 -18.44
C PRO A 66 15.25 1.03 -18.85
N GLN A 67 15.11 2.32 -19.13
CA GLN A 67 16.27 3.19 -19.13
C GLN A 67 16.78 3.15 -17.70
N ARG A 68 17.94 2.52 -17.46
CA ARG A 68 18.62 2.66 -16.17
C ARG A 68 18.68 4.16 -15.92
N THR A 69 17.95 4.66 -14.93
CA THR A 69 18.34 5.87 -14.24
C THR A 69 19.57 5.49 -13.43
N GLY A 70 20.67 5.17 -14.14
CA GLY A 70 21.96 5.26 -13.52
C GLY A 70 22.03 6.68 -13.01
N ALA A 71 22.37 6.85 -11.73
CA ALA A 71 22.95 8.07 -11.24
C ALA A 71 23.90 8.55 -12.33
N GLY A 72 23.49 9.60 -13.06
CA GLY A 72 24.30 10.12 -14.14
C GLY A 72 25.59 10.52 -13.47
N GLY A 73 26.67 9.79 -13.73
CA GLY A 73 27.97 10.07 -13.15
C GLY A 73 28.34 11.51 -13.48
N ARG A 74 28.09 12.42 -12.54
CA ARG A 74 28.42 13.83 -12.66
C ARG A 74 29.74 14.04 -11.94
N ARG A 75 30.68 14.62 -12.69
CA ARG A 75 31.97 15.05 -12.17
C ARG A 75 31.75 16.36 -11.42
N GLY A 76 31.72 16.28 -10.10
CA GLY A 76 31.56 17.41 -9.20
C GLY A 76 31.59 16.95 -7.74
N ASN A 77 31.76 17.89 -6.80
CA ASN A 77 31.75 17.58 -5.37
C ASN A 77 30.31 17.28 -4.94
N SER A 78 29.87 16.03 -5.10
CA SER A 78 28.60 15.55 -4.54
C SER A 78 28.63 15.67 -3.02
N CYS A 79 27.48 16.01 -2.42
CA CYS A 79 27.31 16.00 -0.98
C CYS A 79 27.03 14.59 -0.41
N ILE A 80 27.00 13.58 -1.28
CA ILE A 80 26.90 12.16 -0.91
C ILE A 80 28.29 11.67 -0.53
N ILE A 81 28.42 11.15 0.68
CA ILE A 81 29.64 10.52 1.16
C ILE A 81 29.59 9.06 0.72
N SER A 82 30.25 8.72 -0.39
CA SER A 82 30.39 7.34 -0.83
C SER A 82 31.28 6.57 0.15
N GLN A 83 30.68 5.66 0.92
CA GLN A 83 31.42 4.57 1.57
C GLN A 83 31.33 3.33 0.68
N ASN A 84 32.40 2.52 0.69
CA ASN A 84 32.39 1.25 -0.04
C ASN A 84 31.19 0.41 0.43
N ASP A 85 30.45 -0.17 -0.51
CA ASP A 85 29.27 -1.03 -0.32
C ASP A 85 27.97 -0.35 0.15
N GLN A 86 27.90 0.98 0.24
CA GLN A 86 26.65 1.66 0.55
C GLN A 86 25.83 2.01 -0.72
N PRO A 87 24.51 1.75 -0.75
CA PRO A 87 23.65 2.16 -1.86
C PRO A 87 23.67 3.68 -2.07
N SER A 88 23.41 4.13 -3.30
CA SER A 88 23.22 5.56 -3.59
C SER A 88 21.83 6.04 -3.15
N LEU A 89 21.57 7.35 -3.19
CA LEU A 89 20.21 7.89 -3.02
C LEU A 89 19.24 7.15 -3.94
N THR A 90 18.26 6.47 -3.36
CA THR A 90 17.41 5.52 -4.10
C THR A 90 15.94 5.70 -3.76
N ALA A 91 15.11 5.90 -4.79
CA ALA A 91 13.66 5.81 -4.65
C ALA A 91 13.25 4.35 -4.44
N LEU A 92 12.49 4.04 -3.40
CA LEU A 92 11.91 2.70 -3.24
C LEU A 92 10.67 2.60 -4.13
N MET A 93 10.93 2.43 -5.42
CA MET A 93 9.96 2.31 -6.50
C MET A 93 10.28 1.07 -7.36
N PRO A 94 9.33 0.57 -8.15
CA PRO A 94 9.63 -0.50 -9.09
C PRO A 94 10.70 -0.07 -10.11
N THR A 95 11.86 -0.72 -10.07
CA THR A 95 13.07 -0.27 -10.82
C THR A 95 12.91 -0.28 -12.34
N TRP A 96 11.87 -0.95 -12.85
CA TRP A 96 11.64 -1.07 -14.29
C TRP A 96 10.94 0.15 -14.92
N ASP A 97 10.21 0.94 -14.15
CA ASP A 97 9.50 2.11 -14.70
C ASP A 97 9.34 3.28 -13.72
N ASN A 98 9.74 3.14 -12.45
CA ASN A 98 9.52 4.11 -11.39
C ASN A 98 8.07 4.61 -11.32
N ASN A 99 7.10 3.76 -11.67
CA ASN A 99 5.70 4.11 -11.64
C ASN A 99 4.96 3.48 -10.46
N GLY A 100 4.09 4.27 -9.83
CA GLY A 100 3.28 3.81 -8.72
C GLY A 100 1.90 4.44 -8.71
N GLN A 101 0.89 3.60 -8.48
CA GLN A 101 -0.47 4.06 -8.18
C GLN A 101 -0.73 4.04 -6.68
N THR A 102 -1.66 4.88 -6.23
CA THR A 102 -2.18 4.86 -4.86
C THR A 102 -3.70 4.96 -4.83
N VAL A 103 -4.33 4.39 -3.81
CA VAL A 103 -5.74 4.67 -3.48
C VAL A 103 -5.89 5.63 -2.29
N SER A 104 -4.80 5.91 -1.57
CA SER A 104 -4.74 6.82 -0.42
C SER A 104 -4.72 8.30 -0.81
N ASN A 105 -5.35 9.16 0.01
CA ASN A 105 -5.32 10.63 -0.14
C ASN A 105 -4.11 11.29 0.50
N ASN A 106 -3.36 10.54 1.29
CA ASN A 106 -2.11 10.93 1.90
C ASN A 106 -1.10 9.80 1.69
N PRO A 107 -0.72 9.50 0.43
CA PRO A 107 0.17 8.39 0.13
C PRO A 107 1.53 8.58 0.80
N GLU A 108 2.15 7.46 1.13
CA GLU A 108 3.49 7.41 1.69
C GLU A 108 4.49 7.03 0.60
N LEU A 109 5.59 7.78 0.54
CA LEU A 109 6.73 7.54 -0.33
C LEU A 109 7.91 7.10 0.53
N TYR A 110 8.75 6.23 -0.04
CA TYR A 110 9.93 5.71 0.65
C TYR A 110 11.19 6.00 -0.18
N VAL A 111 12.22 6.54 0.47
CA VAL A 111 13.50 6.88 -0.16
C VAL A 111 14.62 6.41 0.76
N TYR A 112 15.63 5.74 0.19
CA TYR A 112 16.88 5.48 0.89
C TYR A 112 17.79 6.69 0.77
N VAL A 113 18.19 7.25 1.91
CA VAL A 113 19.13 8.36 2.02
C VAL A 113 20.48 7.80 2.49
N PRO A 114 21.55 7.92 1.67
CA PRO A 114 22.89 7.47 2.06
C PRO A 114 23.53 8.47 3.03
N GLN A 115 24.79 8.22 3.41
CA GLN A 115 25.56 9.19 4.18
C GLN A 115 25.72 10.49 3.36
N ILE A 116 25.40 11.64 3.98
CA ILE A 116 25.51 12.97 3.36
C ILE A 116 26.26 13.96 4.25
N ASN A 117 26.77 15.04 3.66
CA ASN A 117 27.43 16.15 4.36
C ASN A 117 26.67 17.49 4.29
N THR A 118 25.37 17.47 3.93
CA THR A 118 24.48 18.64 3.91
C THR A 118 23.31 18.46 4.87
N LYS A 119 22.63 19.57 5.19
CA LYS A 119 21.44 19.63 6.04
C LYS A 119 20.23 20.25 5.33
N SER A 120 20.26 20.27 4.00
CA SER A 120 19.20 20.84 3.18
C SER A 120 18.63 19.78 2.24
N GLY A 121 17.33 19.54 2.37
CA GLY A 121 16.54 18.69 1.48
C GLY A 121 15.29 19.40 1.01
N GLU A 122 14.82 19.03 -0.17
CA GLU A 122 13.65 19.59 -0.83
C GLU A 122 12.81 18.45 -1.42
N PHE A 123 11.50 18.50 -1.19
CA PHE A 123 10.53 17.63 -1.83
C PHE A 123 9.58 18.47 -2.66
N VAL A 124 9.36 18.08 -3.91
CA VAL A 124 8.45 18.75 -4.85
C VAL A 124 7.55 17.70 -5.48
N LEU A 125 6.26 18.01 -5.57
CA LEU A 125 5.26 17.26 -6.30
C LEU A 125 4.64 18.17 -7.36
N ILE A 126 4.68 17.74 -8.62
CA ILE A 126 4.10 18.46 -9.75
C ILE A 126 2.99 17.64 -10.42
N ASP A 127 2.03 18.33 -11.04
CA ASP A 127 1.00 17.72 -11.90
C ASP A 127 1.52 17.42 -13.33
N GLU A 128 0.63 16.91 -14.19
CA GLU A 128 0.94 16.56 -15.58
C GLU A 128 1.29 17.79 -16.45
N GLU A 129 0.78 18.95 -16.06
CA GLU A 129 1.04 20.23 -16.69
C GLU A 129 2.34 20.90 -16.19
N GLY A 130 2.99 20.30 -15.18
CA GLY A 130 4.23 20.79 -14.58
C GLY A 130 4.02 21.85 -13.51
N ASN A 131 2.79 22.08 -13.05
CA ASN A 131 2.53 22.99 -11.94
C ASN A 131 2.86 22.32 -10.61
N GLU A 132 3.43 23.09 -9.70
CA GLU A 132 3.67 22.64 -8.33
C GLU A 132 2.35 22.46 -7.58
N VAL A 133 2.15 21.25 -7.07
CA VAL A 133 0.98 20.85 -6.26
C VAL A 133 1.34 20.88 -4.78
N TYR A 134 2.59 20.53 -4.46
CA TYR A 134 3.10 20.55 -3.10
C TYR A 134 4.62 20.67 -3.10
N GLN A 135 5.15 21.50 -2.21
CA GLN A 135 6.58 21.59 -1.95
C GLN A 135 6.82 21.68 -0.44
N THR A 136 7.91 21.07 0.02
CA THR A 136 8.41 21.28 1.38
C THR A 136 9.93 21.18 1.40
N ASN A 137 10.55 22.01 2.24
CA ASN A 137 11.96 21.83 2.61
C ASN A 137 12.04 21.01 3.89
N PHE A 138 13.13 20.26 4.05
CA PHE A 138 13.37 19.43 5.23
C PHE A 138 14.86 19.36 5.57
N ILE A 139 15.17 19.00 6.81
CA ILE A 139 16.54 18.68 7.24
C ILE A 139 16.71 17.16 7.13
N PRO A 140 17.52 16.62 6.19
CA PRO A 140 17.64 15.17 6.02
C PRO A 140 18.18 14.46 7.27
N PRO A 141 17.98 13.14 7.41
CA PRO A 141 18.41 12.39 8.59
C PRO A 141 19.93 12.45 8.79
N ASP A 142 20.36 12.38 10.05
CA ASP A 142 21.78 12.38 10.41
C ASP A 142 22.50 11.07 10.07
N GLN A 143 21.75 9.96 10.03
CA GLN A 143 22.23 8.63 9.73
C GLN A 143 21.63 8.13 8.42
N PRO A 144 22.34 7.28 7.67
CA PRO A 144 21.78 6.67 6.48
C PRO A 144 20.62 5.74 6.82
N GLY A 145 19.66 5.65 5.91
CA GLY A 145 18.50 4.79 6.09
C GLY A 145 17.35 5.12 5.16
N ILE A 146 16.28 4.34 5.29
CA ILE A 146 15.03 4.52 4.57
C ILE A 146 14.18 5.53 5.34
N VAL A 147 13.85 6.64 4.68
CA VAL A 147 12.89 7.62 5.19
C VAL A 147 11.50 7.35 4.62
N LYS A 148 10.49 7.67 5.42
CA LYS A 148 9.08 7.67 5.03
C LYS A 148 8.54 9.09 4.92
N LEU A 149 8.17 9.51 3.71
CA LEU A 149 7.57 10.82 3.46
C LEU A 149 6.06 10.64 3.20
N THR A 150 5.23 11.23 4.05
CA THR A 150 3.78 11.25 3.85
C THR A 150 3.39 12.52 3.09
N ILE A 151 2.78 12.37 1.91
CA ILE A 151 2.19 13.52 1.22
C ILE A 151 0.95 13.94 2.00
N PRO A 152 0.84 15.20 2.44
CA PRO A 152 -0.28 15.62 3.27
C PRO A 152 -1.56 15.76 2.45
N SER A 153 -2.71 15.62 3.12
CA SER A 153 -4.03 15.65 2.47
C SER A 153 -4.37 17.00 1.83
N ASN A 154 -3.73 18.10 2.25
CA ASN A 154 -3.90 19.42 1.64
C ASN A 154 -3.20 19.56 0.27
N ALA A 155 -2.37 18.59 -0.15
CA ALA A 155 -1.92 18.48 -1.54
C ALA A 155 -3.08 18.12 -2.50
N ASP A 156 -4.23 17.69 -1.95
CA ASP A 156 -5.51 17.54 -2.67
C ASP A 156 -5.41 16.71 -3.97
N LEU A 157 -4.73 15.57 -3.88
CA LEU A 157 -4.51 14.67 -5.01
C LEU A 157 -5.84 14.15 -5.59
N LYS A 158 -6.02 14.36 -6.89
CA LYS A 158 -7.27 14.05 -7.60
C LYS A 158 -7.25 12.66 -8.20
N VAL A 159 -8.35 11.93 -8.03
CA VAL A 159 -8.53 10.63 -8.68
C VAL A 159 -8.44 10.78 -10.20
N GLY A 160 -7.73 9.86 -10.84
CA GLY A 160 -7.47 9.83 -12.28
C GLY A 160 -6.37 10.78 -12.73
N LYS A 161 -5.69 11.47 -11.80
CA LYS A 161 -4.57 12.36 -12.11
C LYS A 161 -3.23 11.73 -11.76
N LYS A 162 -2.25 12.07 -12.59
CA LYS A 162 -0.85 11.69 -12.41
C LYS A 162 -0.05 12.87 -11.90
N TYR A 163 0.98 12.53 -11.16
CA TYR A 163 1.90 13.46 -10.55
C TYR A 163 3.30 12.89 -10.68
N GLN A 164 4.29 13.78 -10.70
CA GLN A 164 5.69 13.42 -10.59
C GLN A 164 6.23 14.03 -9.29
N TRP A 165 6.90 13.22 -8.49
CA TRP A 165 7.56 13.71 -7.29
C TRP A 165 9.08 13.69 -7.46
N PHE A 166 9.73 14.61 -6.78
CA PHE A 166 11.17 14.77 -6.72
C PHE A 166 11.60 14.87 -5.27
N PHE A 167 12.58 14.08 -4.89
CA PHE A 167 13.24 14.13 -3.59
C PHE A 167 14.68 14.53 -3.82
N THR A 168 15.07 15.70 -3.33
CA THR A 168 16.34 16.34 -3.62
C THR A 168 17.12 16.58 -2.34
N ILE A 169 18.38 16.16 -2.35
CA ILE A 169 19.40 16.58 -1.40
C ILE A 169 20.13 17.77 -2.00
N VAL A 170 19.99 18.93 -1.35
CA VAL A 170 20.57 20.19 -1.83
C VAL A 170 22.01 20.28 -1.35
N CYS A 171 22.95 20.07 -2.27
CA CYS A 171 24.37 20.05 -1.95
C CYS A 171 24.96 21.46 -1.83
N ASN A 172 24.53 22.37 -2.71
CA ASN A 172 24.93 23.78 -2.67
C ASN A 172 23.73 24.66 -3.04
N SER A 173 23.27 25.51 -2.12
CA SER A 173 22.13 26.40 -2.35
C SER A 173 22.39 27.48 -3.40
N GLU A 174 23.65 27.86 -3.61
CA GLU A 174 24.05 28.86 -4.62
C GLU A 174 24.27 28.23 -6.01
N ASP A 175 24.62 26.94 -6.05
CA ASP A 175 24.82 26.16 -7.27
C ASP A 175 24.11 24.80 -7.18
N ARG A 176 22.82 24.81 -7.58
CA ARG A 176 21.95 23.63 -7.59
C ARG A 176 22.36 22.59 -8.64
N SER A 177 23.40 22.81 -9.46
CA SER A 177 23.86 21.83 -10.46
C SER A 177 24.43 20.55 -9.85
N GLN A 178 24.84 20.63 -8.58
CA GLN A 178 25.43 19.55 -7.78
C GLN A 178 24.40 18.78 -6.96
N ASP A 179 23.12 19.14 -7.03
CA ASP A 179 22.07 18.46 -6.29
C ASP A 179 21.94 16.99 -6.68
N GLU A 180 21.67 16.18 -5.68
CA GLU A 180 21.43 14.75 -5.83
C GLU A 180 19.94 14.50 -5.62
N TYR A 181 19.29 13.89 -6.60
CA TYR A 181 17.85 13.71 -6.53
C TYR A 181 17.40 12.36 -7.09
N VAL A 182 16.28 11.89 -6.56
CA VAL A 182 15.51 10.77 -7.12
C VAL A 182 14.09 11.22 -7.39
N SER A 183 13.40 10.50 -8.26
CA SER A 183 12.04 10.83 -8.64
C SER A 183 11.23 9.58 -8.93
N GLY A 184 9.91 9.72 -8.92
CA GLY A 184 8.98 8.68 -9.29
C GLY A 184 7.62 9.25 -9.63
N SER A 185 6.78 8.44 -10.26
CA SER A 185 5.41 8.84 -10.55
C SER A 185 4.45 8.41 -9.46
N LEU A 186 3.35 9.14 -9.38
CA LEU A 186 2.25 8.91 -8.47
C LEU A 186 0.95 9.14 -9.23
N GLU A 187 0.16 8.10 -9.40
CA GLU A 187 -1.20 8.22 -9.94
C GLU A 187 -2.21 7.93 -8.84
N ARG A 188 -3.13 8.86 -8.60
CA ARG A 188 -4.21 8.61 -7.66
C ARG A 188 -5.34 7.87 -8.38
N THR A 189 -5.65 6.66 -7.92
CA THR A 189 -6.69 5.80 -8.48
C THR A 189 -7.74 5.44 -7.43
N THR A 190 -8.73 4.65 -7.83
CA THR A 190 -9.77 4.10 -6.97
C THR A 190 -9.98 2.62 -7.26
N LEU A 191 -10.28 1.86 -6.21
CA LEU A 191 -10.82 0.50 -6.35
C LEU A 191 -12.35 0.52 -6.28
N GLY A 192 -12.97 -0.54 -6.80
CA GLY A 192 -14.42 -0.74 -6.69
C GLY A 192 -14.86 -0.81 -5.22
N SER A 193 -16.06 -0.30 -4.93
CA SER A 193 -16.60 -0.17 -3.56
C SER A 193 -16.61 -1.50 -2.79
N LEU A 194 -16.96 -2.61 -3.45
CA LEU A 194 -16.94 -3.95 -2.83
C LEU A 194 -15.53 -4.35 -2.39
N LEU A 195 -14.51 -4.07 -3.21
CA LEU A 195 -13.12 -4.39 -2.87
C LEU A 195 -12.59 -3.49 -1.76
N ASN A 196 -12.94 -2.20 -1.78
CA ASN A 196 -12.62 -1.29 -0.67
C ASN A 196 -13.22 -1.77 0.66
N ASN A 197 -14.48 -2.19 0.66
CA ASN A 197 -15.12 -2.71 1.87
C ASN A 197 -14.47 -4.01 2.36
N TYR A 198 -14.06 -4.88 1.43
CA TYR A 198 -13.34 -6.11 1.78
C TYR A 198 -11.95 -5.82 2.35
N LEU A 199 -11.23 -4.83 1.80
CA LEU A 199 -9.93 -4.41 2.31
C LEU A 199 -9.99 -3.99 3.78
N GLN A 200 -11.07 -3.36 4.23
CA GLN A 200 -11.26 -2.97 5.64
C GLN A 200 -11.43 -4.16 6.61
N GLN A 201 -11.64 -5.37 6.10
CA GLN A 201 -11.96 -6.56 6.90
C GLN A 201 -10.85 -7.62 6.92
N VAL A 202 -9.80 -7.44 6.12
CA VAL A 202 -8.71 -8.41 5.99
C VAL A 202 -7.45 -7.94 6.71
N ALA A 203 -6.61 -8.88 7.10
CA ALA A 203 -5.33 -8.59 7.76
C ALA A 203 -4.40 -7.75 6.86
N PRO A 204 -3.49 -6.94 7.42
CA PRO A 204 -2.63 -6.03 6.64
C PRO A 204 -1.81 -6.72 5.53
N LEU A 205 -1.27 -7.91 5.79
CA LEU A 205 -0.55 -8.67 4.76
C LEU A 205 -1.46 -9.00 3.56
N LYS A 206 -2.73 -9.31 3.84
CA LYS A 206 -3.71 -9.57 2.78
C LYS A 206 -4.07 -8.30 2.03
N GLN A 207 -4.13 -7.15 2.71
CA GLN A 207 -4.31 -5.84 2.05
C GLN A 207 -3.14 -5.59 1.08
N ALA A 208 -1.90 -5.75 1.53
CA ALA A 208 -0.70 -5.59 0.71
C ALA A 208 -0.73 -6.48 -0.55
N GLU A 209 -1.09 -7.76 -0.41
CA GLU A 209 -1.25 -8.69 -1.54
C GLU A 209 -2.30 -8.22 -2.54
N ILE A 210 -3.44 -7.71 -2.05
CA ILE A 210 -4.52 -7.23 -2.90
C ILE A 210 -4.07 -5.97 -3.65
N TYR A 211 -3.43 -5.02 -2.97
CA TYR A 211 -2.86 -3.83 -3.61
C TYR A 211 -1.83 -4.21 -4.68
N ALA A 212 -0.95 -5.17 -4.38
CA ALA A 212 0.08 -5.62 -5.33
C ALA A 212 -0.54 -6.24 -6.58
N LYS A 213 -1.55 -7.11 -6.41
CA LYS A 213 -2.31 -7.72 -7.52
C LYS A 213 -3.03 -6.70 -8.38
N ASN A 214 -3.43 -5.56 -7.81
CA ASN A 214 -4.05 -4.44 -8.50
C ASN A 214 -3.04 -3.37 -8.96
N ARG A 215 -1.73 -3.62 -8.86
CA ARG A 215 -0.65 -2.69 -9.26
C ARG A 215 -0.63 -1.36 -8.49
N ILE A 216 -1.10 -1.35 -7.25
CA ILE A 216 -1.14 -0.17 -6.38
C ILE A 216 0.12 -0.16 -5.51
N TRP A 217 1.22 0.37 -6.06
CA TRP A 217 2.55 0.32 -5.45
C TRP A 217 2.61 0.99 -4.07
N HIS A 218 2.17 2.25 -3.97
CA HIS A 218 2.40 3.08 -2.78
C HIS A 218 1.71 2.49 -1.53
N ASP A 219 0.49 1.95 -1.70
CA ASP A 219 -0.23 1.26 -0.64
C ASP A 219 0.37 -0.13 -0.34
N THR A 220 0.90 -0.85 -1.34
CA THR A 220 1.62 -2.11 -1.14
C THR A 220 2.87 -1.93 -0.29
N ILE A 221 3.76 -1.00 -0.66
CA ILE A 221 5.01 -0.78 0.07
C ILE A 221 4.76 -0.23 1.47
N SER A 222 3.75 0.64 1.64
CA SER A 222 3.35 1.14 2.95
C SER A 222 2.93 0.02 3.91
N ASN A 223 2.04 -0.88 3.46
CA ASN A 223 1.64 -2.03 4.27
C ASN A 223 2.82 -2.99 4.56
N ALA A 224 3.72 -3.19 3.60
CA ALA A 224 4.89 -4.02 3.80
C ALA A 224 5.89 -3.41 4.79
N ALA A 225 6.06 -2.09 4.77
CA ALA A 225 6.90 -1.35 5.71
C ALA A 225 6.35 -1.46 7.14
N ASP A 226 5.04 -1.30 7.33
CA ASP A 226 4.38 -1.45 8.63
C ASP A 226 4.54 -2.86 9.20
N LEU A 227 4.53 -3.88 8.33
CA LEU A 227 4.70 -5.27 8.72
C LEU A 227 6.16 -5.68 8.95
N ARG A 228 7.14 -4.85 8.60
CA ARG A 228 8.56 -5.25 8.53
C ARG A 228 9.11 -5.82 9.83
N THR A 229 8.75 -5.24 10.98
CA THR A 229 9.25 -5.70 12.30
C THR A 229 8.72 -7.08 12.66
N GLU A 230 7.44 -7.35 12.39
CA GLU A 230 6.79 -8.61 12.72
C GLU A 230 7.02 -9.69 11.66
N ASN A 231 7.17 -9.28 10.39
CA ASN A 231 7.25 -10.14 9.22
C ASN A 231 8.36 -9.65 8.26
N PRO A 232 9.65 -9.73 8.64
CA PRO A 232 10.76 -9.21 7.83
C PRO A 232 10.86 -9.89 6.45
N ASP A 233 10.41 -11.14 6.33
CA ASP A 233 10.37 -11.87 5.06
C ASP A 233 9.45 -11.20 4.02
N VAL A 234 8.36 -10.55 4.45
CA VAL A 234 7.42 -9.85 3.57
C VAL A 234 8.09 -8.64 2.92
N TRP A 235 8.83 -7.86 3.71
CA TRP A 235 9.61 -6.72 3.25
C TRP A 235 10.68 -7.15 2.23
N LEU A 236 11.45 -8.18 2.58
CA LEU A 236 12.49 -8.75 1.72
C LEU A 236 11.92 -9.22 0.37
N GLN A 237 10.82 -9.98 0.40
CA GLN A 237 10.21 -10.51 -0.82
C GLN A 237 9.67 -9.41 -1.73
N LEU A 238 9.06 -8.37 -1.15
CA LEU A 238 8.58 -7.23 -1.92
C LEU A 238 9.75 -6.53 -2.61
N LEU A 239 10.80 -6.16 -1.85
CA LEU A 239 11.96 -5.45 -2.41
C LEU A 239 12.66 -6.28 -3.49
N LYS A 240 12.85 -7.57 -3.27
CA LYS A 240 13.42 -8.48 -4.27
C LYS A 240 12.57 -8.56 -5.54
N SER A 241 11.23 -8.53 -5.42
CA SER A 241 10.35 -8.56 -6.59
C SER A 241 10.47 -7.31 -7.48
N VAL A 242 11.02 -6.22 -6.93
CA VAL A 242 11.23 -4.95 -7.63
C VAL A 242 12.71 -4.61 -7.88
N GLY A 243 13.64 -5.51 -7.55
CA GLY A 243 15.08 -5.30 -7.76
C GLY A 243 15.73 -4.34 -6.76
N LEU A 244 15.21 -4.28 -5.53
CA LEU A 244 15.69 -3.43 -4.43
C LEU A 244 16.20 -4.25 -3.23
N GLU A 245 16.54 -5.53 -3.41
CA GLU A 245 16.97 -6.42 -2.33
C GLU A 245 18.18 -5.91 -1.54
N GLU A 246 19.04 -5.10 -2.14
CA GLU A 246 20.18 -4.48 -1.45
C GLU A 246 19.75 -3.58 -0.28
N LEU A 247 18.53 -3.05 -0.30
CA LEU A 247 17.98 -2.17 0.74
C LEU A 247 17.25 -2.93 1.86
N GLU A 248 17.19 -4.27 1.82
CA GLU A 248 16.39 -5.09 2.74
C GLU A 248 16.76 -4.87 4.22
N LYS A 249 18.05 -4.62 4.50
CA LYS A 249 18.62 -4.47 5.85
C LYS A 249 18.78 -3.02 6.30
N GLU A 250 18.60 -2.06 5.39
CA GLU A 250 18.76 -0.65 5.73
C GLU A 250 17.73 -0.21 6.78
N PRO A 251 18.12 0.53 7.83
CA PRO A 251 17.20 0.89 8.90
C PRO A 251 16.14 1.88 8.42
N PHE A 252 14.97 1.88 9.07
CA PHE A 252 14.08 3.03 8.99
C PHE A 252 14.62 4.15 9.87
N VAL A 253 14.68 5.36 9.33
CA VAL A 253 15.09 6.57 10.06
C VAL A 253 14.01 7.63 9.92
N ASP A 254 13.92 8.51 10.92
CA ASP A 254 12.90 9.56 10.92
C ASP A 254 13.06 10.44 9.69
N PHE A 255 11.94 10.70 9.01
CA PHE A 255 11.93 11.70 7.97
C PHE A 255 12.27 13.05 8.60
N GLY A 256 13.12 13.78 7.91
CA GLY A 256 13.66 15.05 8.35
C GLY A 256 12.62 15.99 8.95
N THR A 257 13.05 16.89 9.83
CA THR A 257 12.15 17.92 10.35
C THR A 257 11.76 18.85 9.20
N PRO A 258 10.45 19.04 8.92
CA PRO A 258 10.02 20.04 7.96
C PRO A 258 10.52 21.40 8.40
N LYS A 259 11.09 22.17 7.47
CA LYS A 259 11.50 23.53 7.75
C LYS A 259 10.29 24.45 7.57
N PRO A 260 9.99 25.33 8.54
CA PRO A 260 8.93 26.34 8.39
C PRO A 260 9.25 27.35 7.29
#